data_AF-A0A527A5U2-F1
#
_entry.id   AF-A0A527A5U2-F1
#
_cell.length_a   1.000
_cell.length_b   1.000
_cell.length_c   1.000
_cell.angle_alpha   90.00
_cell.angle_beta   90.00
_cell.angle_gamma   90.00
#
_symmetry.space_group_name_H-M   'P 1'
#
loop_
_entity.id
_entity.type
_entity.pdbx_description
1 polymer ?
#
loop_
_entity_poly.entity_id
_entity_poly.type
_entity_poly.pdbx_seq_one_letter_code
_entity_poly.pdbx_strand_id
1 'polypeptide(L)' 'MNANSEKTAVVTGASSGIGHASAEALARAGFTVFGTSRRPVGNGPDGVTMLVCDVTDGASVGA' A
#
# COMPACT_ATOMS: atom_id res chain seq x y z
N MET A 1 9.48 21.69 1.50
CA MET A 1 9.86 20.39 0.91
C MET A 1 9.76 19.37 2.03
N ASN A 2 8.83 18.42 1.93
CA ASN A 2 8.54 17.49 3.03
C ASN A 2 9.70 16.49 3.15
N ALA A 3 10.25 16.33 4.36
CA ALA A 3 11.47 15.57 4.63
C ALA A 3 11.39 14.05 4.36
N ASN A 4 10.28 13.54 3.82
CA ASN A 4 9.99 12.11 3.69
C ASN A 4 9.77 11.62 2.24
N SER A 5 9.88 12.49 1.23
CA SER A 5 9.70 12.08 -0.19
C SER A 5 10.69 11.05 -0.71
N GLU A 6 11.75 10.73 0.04
CA GLU A 6 12.71 9.67 -0.32
C GLU A 6 12.35 8.30 0.26
N LYS A 7 11.36 8.22 1.16
CA LYS A 7 11.04 6.95 1.86
C LYS A 7 9.89 6.23 1.17
N THR A 8 10.09 4.93 0.98
CA THR A 8 9.07 4.02 0.46
C THR A 8 8.43 3.24 1.60
N ALA A 9 7.11 3.08 1.57
CA ALA A 9 6.36 2.26 2.51
C ALA A 9 5.51 1.22 1.77
N VAL A 10 5.45 0.01 2.32
CA VAL A 10 4.55 -1.06 1.86
C VAL A 10 3.51 -1.30 2.94
N VAL A 11 2.23 -1.30 2.57
CA VAL A 11 1.11 -1.58 3.48
C VAL A 11 0.35 -2.81 2.99
N THR A 12 0.34 -3.88 3.80
CA THR A 12 -0.47 -5.06 3.50
C THR A 12 -1.92 -4.85 3.94
N GLY A 13 -2.87 -5.40 3.18
CA GLY A 13 -4.30 -5.20 3.44
C GLY A 13 -4.76 -3.76 3.22
N ALA A 14 -4.14 -3.03 2.28
CA ALA A 14 -4.41 -1.62 2.03
C ALA A 14 -5.75 -1.34 1.33
N SER A 15 -6.51 -2.36 0.94
CA SER A 15 -7.77 -2.21 0.22
C SER A 15 -8.95 -1.69 1.05
N SER A 16 -8.87 -1.75 2.38
CA SER A 16 -9.97 -1.36 3.26
C SER A 16 -9.53 -1.19 4.71
N GLY A 17 -10.37 -0.54 5.53
CA GLY A 17 -10.20 -0.50 6.98
C GLY A 17 -8.90 0.18 7.42
N ILE A 18 -8.20 -0.43 8.38
CA ILE A 18 -6.99 0.14 8.97
C ILE A 18 -5.88 0.28 7.93
N GLY A 19 -5.64 -0.75 7.11
CA GLY A 19 -4.60 -0.71 6.08
C GLY A 19 -4.82 0.42 5.07
N HIS A 20 -6.08 0.66 4.68
CA HIS A 20 -6.46 1.79 3.82
C HIS A 20 -6.09 3.12 4.48
N ALA A 21 -6.59 3.36 5.71
CA ALA A 21 -6.35 4.60 6.43
C ALA A 21 -4.85 4.86 6.68
N SER A 22 -4.09 3.81 6.99
CA SER A 22 -2.64 3.88 7.16
C SER A 22 -1.91 4.23 5.86
N ALA A 23 -2.30 3.62 4.74
CA ALA A 23 -1.68 3.88 3.45
C ALA A 23 -1.91 5.32 2.99
N GLU A 24 -3.12 5.88 3.17
CA GLU A 24 -3.37 7.30 2.89
C GLU A 24 -2.58 8.23 3.82
N ALA A 25 -2.47 7.89 5.11
CA ALA A 25 -1.73 8.70 6.07
C ALA A 25 -0.24 8.77 5.69
N LEU A 26 0.34 7.65 5.24
CA LEU A 26 1.71 7.60 4.74
C LEU A 26 1.88 8.40 3.45
N ALA A 27 0.94 8.30 2.50
CA ALA A 27 0.97 9.08 1.27
C ALA A 27 0.90 10.58 1.56
N ARG A 28 -0.01 11.01 2.46
CA ARG A 28 -0.10 12.42 2.92
C ARG A 28 1.15 12.90 3.66
N ALA A 29 1.84 12.00 4.36
CA ALA A 29 3.13 12.29 5.00
C ALA A 29 4.29 12.41 3.98
N GLY A 30 4.04 12.16 2.69
CA GLY A 30 4.97 12.34 1.60
C GLY A 30 5.75 11.09 1.21
N PHE A 31 5.39 9.90 1.70
CA PHE A 31 6.04 8.65 1.28
C PHE A 31 5.61 8.24 -0.13
N THR A 32 6.47 7.50 -0.82
CA THR A 32 6.00 6.65 -1.94
C THR A 32 5.38 5.41 -1.34
N VAL A 33 4.09 5.17 -1.58
CA VAL A 33 3.35 4.09 -0.91
C VAL A 33 2.89 3.05 -1.91
N PHE A 34 3.20 1.79 -1.60
CA PHE A 34 2.63 0.62 -2.25
C PHE A 34 1.68 -0.07 -1.27
N GLY A 35 0.47 -0.38 -1.72
CA GLY A 35 -0.52 -1.12 -0.94
C GLY A 35 -0.72 -2.50 -1.53
N THR A 36 -0.95 -3.52 -0.71
CA THR A 36 -1.31 -4.86 -1.20
C THR A 36 -2.69 -5.30 -0.74
N SER A 37 -3.31 -6.15 -1.56
CA SER A 37 -4.50 -6.90 -1.16
C SER A 37 -4.61 -8.21 -1.95
N ARG A 38 -5.37 -9.17 -1.42
CA ARG A 38 -5.51 -10.51 -2.03
C ARG A 38 -6.17 -10.52 -3.40
N ARG A 39 -6.90 -9.46 -3.76
CA ARG A 39 -7.68 -9.37 -5.00
C ARG A 39 -7.35 -8.05 -5.70
N PRO A 40 -7.46 -7.97 -7.03
CA PRO A 40 -7.42 -6.68 -7.71
C PRO A 40 -8.45 -5.73 -7.10
N VAL A 41 -8.05 -4.48 -6.86
CA VAL A 41 -8.93 -3.42 -6.38
C VAL A 41 -9.07 -2.36 -7.45
N GLY A 42 -10.31 -1.90 -7.68
CA GLY A 42 -10.59 -0.88 -8.70
C GLY A 42 -10.10 0.50 -8.28
N ASN A 43 -10.41 0.92 -7.06
CA ASN A 43 -9.94 2.18 -6.47
C ASN A 43 -9.26 1.87 -5.13
N GLY A 44 -7.93 2.04 -5.09
CA GLY A 44 -7.15 1.99 -3.85
C GLY A 44 -7.21 3.32 -3.08
N PRO A 45 -6.51 3.42 -1.95
CA PRO A 45 -6.36 4.67 -1.23
C PRO A 45 -5.65 5.73 -2.08
N ASP A 46 -5.98 7.00 -1.86
CA ASP A 46 -5.41 8.11 -2.63
C ASP A 46 -3.89 8.18 -2.48
N GLY A 47 -3.18 8.30 -3.60
CA GLY A 47 -1.71 8.39 -3.63
C GLY A 47 -0.99 7.07 -3.36
N VAL A 48 -1.69 5.92 -3.46
CA VAL A 48 -1.13 4.58 -3.20
C VAL A 48 -1.17 3.72 -4.47
N THR A 49 -0.04 3.10 -4.81
CA THR A 49 0.02 2.11 -5.90
C THR A 49 -0.37 0.73 -5.37
N MET A 50 -1.48 0.17 -5.88
CA MET A 50 -1.98 -1.12 -5.42
C MET A 50 -1.40 -2.30 -6.19
N LEU A 51 -1.00 -3.35 -5.45
CA LEU A 51 -0.49 -4.62 -5.96
C LEU A 51 -1.35 -5.78 -5.44
N VAL A 52 -1.47 -6.84 -6.23
CA VAL A 52 -2.10 -8.08 -5.77
C VAL A 52 -1.06 -8.89 -5.02
N CYS A 53 -1.35 -9.23 -3.77
CA CYS A 53 -0.53 -10.13 -2.97
C CYS A 53 -1.41 -10.85 -1.94
N ASP A 54 -1.35 -12.18 -1.93
CA ASP A 54 -1.84 -12.98 -0.82
C ASP A 54 -0.67 -13.31 0.12
N VAL A 55 -0.70 -12.70 1.31
CA VAL A 55 0.35 -12.89 2.33
C VAL A 55 0.43 -14.32 2.88
N THR A 56 -0.57 -15.17 2.59
CA THR A 56 -0.58 -16.59 2.96
C THR A 56 0.03 -17.50 1.91
N ASP A 57 0.33 -16.99 0.71
CA ASP A 57 0.96 -17.72 -0.39
C ASP A 57 2.39 -17.23 -0.61
N GLY A 58 3.37 -18.12 -0.36
CA GLY A 58 4.79 -17.81 -0.53
C GLY A 58 5.16 -17.45 -1.97
N ALA A 59 4.50 -18.04 -2.98
CA ALA A 59 4.73 -17.68 -4.38
C ALA A 59 4.23 -16.26 -4.67
N SER A 60 3.08 -15.89 -4.11
CA SER A 60 2.55 -14.53 -4.22
C SER A 60 3.41 -13.47 -3.52
N VAL A 61 4.14 -13.82 -2.46
CA VAL A 61 5.05 -12.90 -1.75
C VAL A 61 6.41 -12.80 -2.45
N GLY A 62 6.85 -13.86 -3.12
CA GLY A 62 8.16 -13.94 -3.79
C GLY A 62 8.19 -13.45 -5.24
N ALA A 63 7.05 -13.13 -5.83
CA ALA A 63 6.90 -12.58 -7.19
C ALA A 63 7.25 -11.09 -7.26
#